data_AF-A0A1H0HB86-F1
#
_entry.id   AF-A0A1H0HB86-F1
#
_cell.length_a   1.000
_cell.length_b   1.000
_cell.length_c   1.000
_cell.angle_alpha   90.00
_cell.angle_beta   90.00
_cell.angle_gamma   90.00
#
_symmetry.space_group_name_H-M   'P 1'
#
loop_
_entity.id
_entity.type
_entity.pdbx_description
1 polymer ?
#
loop_
_entity_poly.entity_id
_entity_poly.type
_entity_poly.pdbx_seq_one_letter_code
_entity_poly.pdbx_strand_id
1 'polypeptide(L)'
;MTESFDTGRLLPFIPPSAPTDVGTWQKRTKAWKRHAGTDPTTFDRWQALMGFVDVRNALQHGLGRLTDQQLRHREQLLGQVQAAGVNLNGDRLTVTQVDAERCYRTCTDYIRFLDALCPSA
;
A
#
# COMPACT_ATOMS: atom_id res chain seq x y z
N MET A 1 -5.55 -11.18 16.94
CA MET A 1 -5.04 -12.02 15.84
C MET A 1 -5.14 -11.15 14.59
N THR A 2 -4.02 -10.53 14.23
CA THR A 2 -3.98 -9.56 13.12
C THR A 2 -4.06 -10.35 11.83
N GLU A 3 -5.12 -10.19 11.05
CA GLU A 3 -5.16 -10.71 9.69
C GLU A 3 -4.02 -10.05 8.88
N SER A 4 -2.87 -10.72 8.89
CA SER A 4 -1.95 -10.66 7.77
C SER A 4 -2.74 -11.26 6.61
N PHE A 5 -2.96 -10.50 5.53
CA PHE A 5 -3.34 -11.09 4.26
C PHE A 5 -2.25 -12.08 3.91
N ASP A 6 -2.47 -13.34 4.31
CA ASP A 6 -1.43 -14.35 4.35
C ASP A 6 -0.98 -14.58 2.92
N THR A 7 0.26 -14.22 2.64
CA THR A 7 0.94 -14.44 1.36
C THR A 7 0.76 -15.88 0.89
N GLY A 8 0.52 -16.83 1.81
CA GLY A 8 0.14 -18.21 1.55
C GLY A 8 -1.04 -18.40 0.59
N ARG A 9 -2.05 -17.52 0.61
CA ARG A 9 -3.25 -17.69 -0.24
C ARG A 9 -3.04 -17.33 -1.70
N LEU A 10 -2.10 -16.43 -1.99
CA LEU A 10 -1.86 -15.93 -3.34
C LEU A 10 -0.70 -16.67 -4.04
N LEU A 11 0.23 -17.25 -3.27
CA LEU A 11 1.38 -18.00 -3.79
C LEU A 11 1.05 -19.07 -4.86
N PRO A 12 -0.05 -19.84 -4.76
CA PRO A 12 -0.39 -20.83 -5.78
C PRO A 12 -0.73 -20.23 -7.16
N PHE A 13 -1.12 -18.95 -7.20
CA PHE A 13 -1.58 -18.27 -8.41
C PHE A 13 -0.51 -17.33 -9.01
N ILE A 14 0.67 -17.26 -8.38
CA ILE A 14 1.79 -16.44 -8.84
C ILE A 14 2.82 -17.39 -9.48
N PRO A 15 3.47 -17.03 -10.60
CA PRO A 15 4.61 -17.79 -11.13
C PRO A 15 5.64 -18.07 -10.02
N PRO A 16 6.42 -19.18 -10.08
CA PRO A 16 7.22 -19.65 -8.96
C PRO A 16 8.05 -18.51 -8.36
N SER A 17 7.59 -18.05 -7.20
CA SER A 17 8.15 -16.93 -6.46
C SER A 17 8.14 -17.32 -5.01
N ALA A 18 9.27 -17.13 -4.33
CA ALA A 18 9.36 -17.47 -2.92
C ALA A 18 8.49 -16.46 -2.12
N PRO A 19 7.92 -16.85 -0.95
CA PRO A 19 7.20 -15.90 -0.09
C PRO A 19 8.02 -14.63 0.22
N THR A 20 9.34 -14.76 0.25
CA THR A 20 10.32 -13.68 0.43
C THR A 20 10.33 -12.65 -0.69
N ASP A 21 9.82 -13.00 -1.87
CA ASP A 21 9.81 -12.17 -3.09
C ASP A 21 8.60 -11.22 -3.14
N VAL A 22 7.66 -11.35 -2.21
CA VAL A 22 6.44 -10.53 -2.12
C VAL A 22 6.19 -9.97 -0.71
N GLY A 23 7.18 -10.09 0.18
CA GLY A 23 7.07 -9.67 1.58
C GLY A 23 7.02 -8.15 1.82
N THR A 24 7.44 -7.34 0.84
CA THR A 24 7.34 -5.87 0.91
C THR A 24 6.68 -5.31 -0.35
N TRP A 25 6.12 -4.10 -0.27
CA TRP A 25 5.54 -3.43 -1.44
C TRP A 25 6.55 -3.25 -2.58
N GLN A 26 7.80 -2.87 -2.30
CA GLN A 26 8.82 -2.77 -3.36
C GLN A 26 9.11 -4.11 -4.03
N LYS A 27 9.08 -5.21 -3.27
CA LYS A 27 9.28 -6.54 -3.83
C LYS A 27 8.08 -6.99 -4.66
N ARG A 28 6.86 -6.71 -4.20
CA ARG A 28 5.61 -6.94 -4.95
C ARG A 28 5.59 -6.21 -6.29
N THR A 29 5.96 -4.93 -6.33
CA THR A 29 5.97 -4.15 -7.58
C THR A 29 7.04 -4.67 -8.55
N LYS A 30 8.22 -5.05 -8.06
CA LYS A 30 9.26 -5.71 -8.87
C LYS A 30 8.78 -7.05 -9.44
N ALA A 31 8.14 -7.88 -8.62
CA ALA A 31 7.59 -9.15 -9.06
C ALA A 31 6.50 -8.96 -10.13
N TRP A 32 5.61 -7.99 -9.93
CA TRP A 32 4.58 -7.62 -10.91
C TRP A 32 5.20 -7.19 -12.24
N LYS A 33 6.15 -6.24 -12.21
CA LYS A 33 6.84 -5.76 -13.40
C LYS A 33 7.56 -6.87 -14.15
N ARG A 34 8.20 -7.80 -13.42
CA ARG A 34 8.90 -8.95 -14.02
C ARG A 34 7.95 -9.89 -14.75
N HIS A 35 6.78 -10.17 -14.17
CA HIS A 35 5.89 -11.23 -14.66
C HIS A 35 4.79 -10.72 -15.60
N ALA A 36 4.26 -9.53 -15.35
CA ALA A 36 3.20 -8.92 -16.17
C ALA A 36 3.75 -7.94 -17.21
N GLY A 37 5.03 -7.56 -17.15
CA GLY A 37 5.62 -6.56 -18.05
C GLY A 37 5.14 -5.12 -17.83
N THR A 38 4.24 -4.89 -16.87
CA THR A 38 3.66 -3.58 -16.56
C THR A 38 4.17 -3.06 -15.23
N ASP A 39 4.35 -1.74 -15.11
CA ASP A 39 4.80 -1.12 -13.87
C ASP A 39 3.60 -0.59 -13.04
N PRO A 40 3.21 -1.28 -11.95
CA PRO A 40 2.04 -0.87 -11.16
C PRO A 40 2.24 0.47 -10.45
N THR A 41 3.48 0.96 -10.34
CA THR A 41 3.79 2.24 -9.70
C THR A 41 3.45 3.46 -10.56
N THR A 42 3.09 3.23 -11.84
CA THR A 42 2.65 4.29 -12.76
C THR A 42 1.21 4.75 -12.52
N PHE A 43 0.52 4.16 -11.54
CA PHE A 43 -0.76 4.66 -11.06
C PHE A 43 -0.64 6.11 -10.58
N ASP A 44 -1.50 7.00 -11.08
CA ASP A 44 -1.47 8.44 -10.83
C ASP A 44 -1.54 8.79 -9.33
N ARG A 45 -2.23 7.98 -8.54
CA ARG A 45 -2.40 8.10 -7.09
C ARG A 45 -1.56 7.10 -6.30
N TRP A 46 -0.45 6.62 -6.87
CA TRP A 46 0.45 5.69 -6.19
C TRP A 46 0.92 6.19 -4.82
N GLN A 47 1.28 7.47 -4.70
CA GLN A 47 1.70 8.06 -3.43
C GLN A 47 0.58 8.04 -2.38
N ALA A 48 -0.66 8.34 -2.78
CA ALA A 48 -1.82 8.28 -1.90
C ALA A 48 -2.11 6.84 -1.44
N LEU A 49 -2.03 5.87 -2.35
CA LEU A 49 -2.19 4.44 -2.03
C LEU A 49 -1.15 4.01 -0.97
N MET A 50 0.12 4.35 -1.17
CA MET A 50 1.18 4.05 -0.20
C MET A 50 0.97 4.78 1.12
N GLY A 51 0.48 6.02 1.10
CA GLY A 51 0.08 6.75 2.30
C GLY A 51 -0.97 6.01 3.13
N PHE A 52 -1.99 5.43 2.48
CA PHE A 52 -2.99 4.62 3.19
C PHE A 52 -2.41 3.31 3.78
N VAL A 53 -1.43 2.70 3.11
CA VAL A 53 -0.68 1.55 3.67
C VAL A 53 0.02 1.97 4.96
N ASP A 54 0.70 3.12 4.96
CA ASP A 54 1.41 3.63 6.13
C ASP A 54 0.47 4.05 7.26
N VAL A 55 -0.67 4.67 6.93
CA VAL A 55 -1.73 4.99 7.89
C VAL A 55 -2.26 3.73 8.56
N ARG A 56 -2.55 2.67 7.78
CA ARG A 56 -2.99 1.38 8.33
C ARG A 56 -1.93 0.77 9.24
N ASN A 57 -0.65 0.82 8.86
CA ASN A 57 0.43 0.28 9.68
C ASN A 57 0.59 1.04 11.01
N ALA A 58 0.47 2.36 10.99
CA ALA A 58 0.48 3.19 12.18
C ALA A 58 -0.74 2.94 13.08
N LEU A 59 -1.94 2.77 12.52
CA LEU A 59 -3.14 2.40 13.29
C LEU A 59 -2.97 1.02 13.96
N GLN A 60 -2.48 0.03 13.21
CA GLN A 60 -2.37 -1.35 13.66
C GLN A 60 -1.23 -1.57 14.66
N HIS A 61 -0.08 -0.93 14.45
CA HIS A 61 1.14 -1.20 15.22
C HIS A 61 1.51 -0.05 16.17
N GLY A 62 1.15 1.18 15.83
CA GLY A 62 1.47 2.37 16.62
C GLY A 62 0.27 2.98 17.36
N LEU A 63 -0.90 2.32 17.35
CA LEU A 63 -2.14 2.84 17.95
C LEU A 63 -2.48 4.25 17.45
N GLY A 64 -2.28 4.47 16.15
CA GLY A 64 -2.47 5.76 15.47
C GLY A 64 -1.30 6.71 15.58
N ARG A 65 -0.16 6.31 16.17
CA ARG A 65 1.10 7.03 16.08
C ARG A 65 2.02 6.41 15.03
N LEU A 66 2.88 7.22 14.43
CA LEU A 66 3.95 6.72 13.57
C LEU A 66 4.86 5.79 14.38
N THR A 67 5.24 4.68 13.75
CA THR A 67 6.15 3.70 14.38
C THR A 67 7.61 4.12 14.24
N ASP A 68 8.50 3.60 15.09
CA ASP A 68 9.95 3.87 15.00
C ASP A 68 10.52 3.51 13.61
N GLN A 69 9.97 2.46 12.98
CA GLN A 69 10.36 2.06 11.63
C GLN A 69 9.97 3.12 10.59
N GLN A 70 8.79 3.70 10.73
CA GLN A 70 8.28 4.77 9.86
C GLN A 70 9.05 6.08 10.02
N LEU A 71 9.47 6.39 11.25
CA LEU A 71 10.28 7.57 11.54
C LEU A 71 11.64 7.56 10.83
N ARG A 72 12.19 6.39 10.48
CA ARG A 72 13.45 6.27 9.72
C ARG A 72 13.35 6.82 8.29
N HIS A 73 12.16 6.94 7.73
CA HIS A 73 11.90 7.47 6.39
C HIS A 73 10.83 8.56 6.43
N ARG A 74 10.91 9.42 7.47
CA ARG A 74 9.89 10.43 7.80
C ARG A 74 9.50 11.30 6.62
N GLU A 75 10.45 11.85 5.86
CA GLU A 75 10.15 12.80 4.78
C GLU A 75 9.28 12.16 3.68
N GLN A 76 9.65 10.96 3.24
CA GLN A 76 8.87 10.20 2.26
C GLN A 76 7.47 9.89 2.80
N LEU A 77 7.39 9.45 4.05
CA LEU A 77 6.13 9.12 4.69
C LEU A 77 5.22 10.35 4.83
N LEU A 78 5.76 11.51 5.18
CA LEU A 78 4.99 12.76 5.26
C LEU A 78 4.39 13.12 3.89
N GLY A 79 5.17 13.00 2.82
CA GLY A 79 4.67 13.21 1.45
C GLY A 79 3.54 12.23 1.08
N GLN A 80 3.66 10.97 1.48
CA GLN A 80 2.65 9.93 1.22
C GLN A 80 1.37 10.15 2.03
N VAL A 81 1.49 10.46 3.33
CA VAL A 81 0.34 10.76 4.20
C VAL A 81 -0.39 12.03 3.72
N GLN A 82 0.36 13.05 3.30
CA GLN A 82 -0.20 14.26 2.70
C GLN A 82 -0.92 13.96 1.38
N ALA A 83 -0.34 13.12 0.51
CA ALA A 83 -0.98 12.71 -0.75
C ALA A 83 -2.28 11.91 -0.51
N ALA A 84 -2.35 11.13 0.58
CA ALA A 84 -3.57 10.47 1.03
C ALA A 84 -4.61 11.44 1.63
N GLY A 85 -4.18 12.67 1.97
CA GLY A 85 -4.99 13.71 2.60
C GLY A 85 -5.36 13.41 4.06
N VAL A 86 -4.64 12.51 4.71
CA VAL A 86 -4.88 12.16 6.12
C VAL A 86 -4.17 13.16 7.01
N ASN A 87 -4.84 13.63 8.06
CA ASN A 87 -4.24 14.61 8.96
C ASN A 87 -3.23 13.95 9.92
N LEU A 88 -2.07 14.58 10.07
CA LEU A 88 -1.01 14.16 10.97
C LEU A 88 -0.64 15.34 11.89
N ASN A 89 -0.91 15.17 13.19
CA ASN A 89 -0.57 16.15 14.22
C ASN A 89 0.66 15.67 14.98
N GLY A 90 1.84 16.20 14.63
CA GLY A 90 3.12 15.68 15.10
C GLY A 90 3.37 14.29 14.55
N ASP A 91 3.26 13.27 15.42
CA ASP A 91 3.39 11.86 15.06
C ASP A 91 2.07 11.08 15.18
N ARG A 92 0.95 11.76 15.47
CA ARG A 92 -0.35 11.12 15.65
C ARG A 92 -1.26 11.40 14.46
N LEU A 93 -1.76 10.33 13.85
CA LEU A 93 -2.76 10.36 12.80
C LEU A 93 -4.15 10.62 13.38
N THR A 94 -4.95 11.40 12.65
CA THR A 94 -6.38 11.54 12.89
C THR A 94 -7.11 11.06 11.66
N VAL A 95 -7.82 9.94 11.79
CA VAL A 95 -8.55 9.30 10.69
C VAL A 95 -10.04 9.51 10.90
N THR A 96 -10.69 10.07 9.89
CA THR A 96 -12.12 10.34 9.84
C THR A 96 -12.82 9.41 8.85
N GLN A 97 -14.16 9.45 8.82
CA GLN A 97 -14.93 8.72 7.81
C GLN A 97 -14.56 9.14 6.38
N VAL A 98 -14.32 10.44 6.15
CA VAL A 98 -13.94 10.96 4.83
C VAL A 98 -12.61 10.36 4.36
N ASP A 99 -11.68 10.12 5.28
CA ASP A 99 -10.39 9.49 4.95
C ASP A 99 -10.57 8.01 4.57
N ALA A 100 -11.48 7.30 5.25
CA ALA A 100 -11.83 5.93 4.91
C ALA A 100 -12.48 5.83 3.52
N GLU A 101 -13.36 6.77 3.18
CA GLU A 101 -13.97 6.86 1.84
C GLU A 101 -12.94 7.15 0.74
N ARG A 102 -11.97 8.03 1.02
CA ARG A 102 -10.84 8.29 0.10
C ARG A 102 -9.96 7.06 -0.08
N CYS A 103 -9.68 6.32 1.00
CA CYS A 103 -8.96 5.05 0.94
C CYS A 103 -9.68 4.03 0.06
N TYR A 104 -10.99 3.83 0.31
CA TYR A 104 -11.83 2.94 -0.48
C TYR A 104 -11.75 3.26 -1.98
N ARG A 105 -12.00 4.53 -2.37
CA ARG A 105 -11.94 4.94 -3.78
C ARG A 105 -10.57 4.73 -4.39
N THR A 106 -9.50 5.08 -3.67
CA THR A 106 -8.12 4.92 -4.14
C THR A 106 -7.79 3.44 -4.40
N CYS A 107 -8.19 2.54 -3.49
CA CYS A 107 -8.00 1.10 -3.65
C CYS A 107 -8.82 0.55 -4.83
N THR A 108 -10.09 0.93 -4.96
CA THR A 108 -10.94 0.50 -6.08
C THR A 108 -10.37 0.95 -7.42
N ASP A 109 -9.93 2.19 -7.53
CA ASP A 109 -9.38 2.72 -8.76
C ASP A 109 -8.02 2.10 -9.10
N TYR A 110 -7.20 1.78 -8.09
CA TYR A 110 -5.96 1.05 -8.29
C TYR A 110 -6.20 -0.36 -8.85
N ILE A 111 -7.20 -1.09 -8.34
CA ILE A 111 -7.56 -2.41 -8.86
C ILE A 111 -8.00 -2.29 -10.32
N ARG A 112 -8.90 -1.34 -10.64
CA ARG A 112 -9.34 -1.10 -12.04
C ARG A 112 -8.19 -0.74 -12.96
N PHE A 113 -7.23 0.04 -12.47
CA PHE A 113 -6.01 0.37 -13.20
C PHE A 113 -5.17 -0.88 -13.49
N LEU A 114 -5.00 -1.77 -12.50
CA LEU A 114 -4.29 -3.04 -12.70
C LEU A 114 -5.03 -3.95 -13.71
N ASP A 115 -6.35 -4.04 -13.62
CA ASP A 115 -7.17 -4.83 -14.56
C ASP A 115 -7.02 -4.31 -16.00
N ALA A 116 -6.96 -2.98 -16.18
CA ALA A 116 -6.75 -2.37 -17.49
C ALA A 116 -5.33 -2.58 -18.04
N LEU A 117 -4.32 -2.70 -17.17
CA LEU A 117 -2.94 -3.00 -17.54
C LEU A 117 -2.73 -4.47 -17.93
N CYS A 118 -3.53 -5.38 -17.36
CA CYS A 118 -3.46 -6.81 -17.61
C CYS A 118 -4.79 -7.31 -18.20
N PRO A 119 -5.16 -6.92 -19.43
CA PRO A 119 -6.35 -7.46 -20.07
C PRO A 119 -6.23 -8.98 -20.11
N SER A 120 -7.24 -9.66 -19.56
CA SER A 120 -7.28 -11.13 -19.54
C SER A 120 -7.13 -11.64 -20.97
N ALA A 121 -6.07 -12.42 -21.21
CA ALA A 121 -5.84 -13.09 -22.48
C ALA A 121 -6.92 -14.14 -22.77
#